data_AF-A0A011TAF6-F1
#
_entry.id   AF-A0A011TAF6-F1
#
_cell.length_a   1.000
_cell.length_b   1.000
_cell.length_c   1.000
_cell.angle_alpha   90.00
_cell.angle_beta   90.00
_cell.angle_gamma   90.00
#
_symmetry.space_group_name_H-M   'P 1'
#
loop_
_entity.id
_entity.type
_entity.pdbx_description
1 polymer ?
#
loop_
_entity_poly.entity_id
_entity_poly.type
_entity_poly.pdbx_seq_one_letter_code
_entity_poly.pdbx_strand_id
1 'polypeptide(L)'
;MSKIVINNTTRKVEVHSTGRQGIQGPQGEPGPANTLTIGTVDAGETAGASITGDSPNQTLNLTLPIGPKGDTGDQGPIGPEPDPEPIIDAAVRRSIALNIVFGG
;
A
#
# COMPACT_ATOMS: atom_id res chain seq x y z
N MET A 1 11.32 -64.11 -7.64
CA MET A 1 11.90 -65.43 -7.31
C MET A 1 12.08 -66.18 -8.62
N SER A 2 13.31 -66.23 -9.14
CA SER A 2 13.58 -66.89 -10.44
C SER A 2 13.75 -68.39 -10.23
N LYS A 3 12.98 -69.21 -10.95
CA LYS A 3 13.18 -70.65 -11.00
C LYS A 3 14.28 -70.98 -12.00
N ILE A 4 15.29 -71.68 -11.55
CA ILE A 4 16.39 -72.21 -12.36
C ILE A 4 15.97 -73.60 -12.87
N VAL A 5 16.01 -73.81 -14.18
CA VAL A 5 15.86 -75.14 -14.81
C VAL A 5 17.19 -75.48 -15.45
N ILE A 6 17.85 -76.56 -15.00
CA ILE A 6 19.16 -77.01 -15.49
C ILE A 6 18.95 -78.26 -16.34
N ASN A 7 19.25 -78.18 -17.64
CA ASN A 7 19.25 -79.34 -18.53
C ASN A 7 20.69 -79.78 -18.83
N ASN A 8 20.99 -81.05 -18.58
CA ASN A 8 22.34 -81.55 -18.36
C ASN A 8 23.02 -82.01 -19.66
N THR A 9 23.27 -81.09 -20.62
CA THR A 9 24.18 -81.41 -21.76
C THR A 9 24.92 -80.20 -22.35
N THR A 10 24.37 -78.97 -22.32
CA THR A 10 25.12 -77.79 -22.77
C THR A 10 24.69 -76.58 -21.96
N ARG A 11 25.58 -76.06 -21.10
CA ARG A 11 25.32 -74.88 -20.27
C ARG A 11 25.17 -73.63 -21.14
N LYS A 12 23.95 -73.29 -21.55
CA LYS A 12 23.61 -71.91 -21.94
C LYS A 12 22.65 -71.38 -20.87
N VAL A 13 23.22 -70.72 -19.86
CA VAL A 13 22.44 -69.95 -18.90
C VAL A 13 21.92 -68.74 -19.66
N GLU A 14 20.66 -68.79 -20.10
CA GLU A 14 20.01 -67.63 -20.69
C GLU A 14 19.62 -66.69 -19.55
N VAL A 15 20.54 -65.79 -19.21
CA VAL A 15 20.28 -64.73 -18.24
C VAL A 15 19.30 -63.75 -18.88
N HIS A 16 18.02 -63.87 -18.55
CA HIS A 16 17.06 -62.82 -18.84
C HIS A 16 17.37 -61.65 -17.90
N SER A 17 18.31 -60.78 -18.28
CA SER A 17 18.47 -59.50 -17.60
C SER A 17 17.21 -58.69 -17.87
N THR A 18 16.39 -58.48 -16.86
CA THR A 18 15.34 -57.47 -16.93
C THR A 18 16.05 -56.16 -17.23
N GLY A 19 15.79 -55.59 -18.42
CA GLY A 19 16.52 -54.42 -18.90
C GLY A 19 16.53 -53.32 -17.84
N ARG A 20 17.66 -52.62 -17.68
CA ARG A 20 17.75 -51.51 -16.73
C ARG A 20 16.57 -50.56 -16.98
N GLN A 21 15.87 -50.18 -15.91
CA GLN A 21 14.86 -49.14 -15.99
C GLN A 21 15.49 -47.92 -16.69
N GLY A 22 14.76 -47.37 -17.66
CA GLY A 22 15.23 -46.21 -18.41
C GLY A 22 15.58 -45.06 -17.48
N ILE A 23 16.51 -44.19 -17.91
CA ILE A 23 16.78 -42.96 -17.19
C ILE A 23 15.49 -42.13 -17.04
N GLN A 24 15.39 -41.38 -15.94
CA GLN A 24 14.31 -40.41 -15.77
C GLN A 24 14.28 -39.46 -16.98
N GLY A 25 13.08 -39.17 -17.49
CA GLY A 25 12.91 -38.17 -18.54
C GLY A 25 13.40 -36.79 -18.11
N PRO A 26 13.70 -35.90 -19.06
CA PRO A 26 14.06 -34.53 -18.72
C PRO A 26 12.93 -33.86 -17.93
N GLN A 27 13.29 -32.87 -17.12
CA GLN A 27 12.31 -31.99 -16.49
C GLN A 27 11.46 -31.30 -17.58
N GLY A 28 10.16 -31.13 -17.32
CA GLY A 28 9.29 -30.39 -18.22
C GLY A 28 9.61 -28.89 -18.26
N GLU A 29 9.15 -28.23 -19.32
CA GLU A 29 9.31 -26.77 -19.49
C GLU A 29 8.62 -25.99 -18.36
N PRO A 30 9.15 -24.83 -17.96
CA PRO A 30 8.46 -23.90 -17.07
C PRO A 30 7.07 -23.53 -17.61
N GLY A 31 6.12 -23.29 -16.69
CA GLY A 31 4.80 -22.79 -17.06
C GLY A 31 4.85 -21.37 -17.66
N PRO A 32 3.80 -20.94 -18.39
CA PRO A 32 3.72 -19.59 -18.93
C PRO A 32 3.83 -18.51 -17.84
N ALA A 33 4.44 -17.37 -18.17
CA ALA A 33 4.52 -16.23 -17.27
C ALA A 33 3.13 -15.60 -17.04
N ASN A 34 2.87 -15.15 -15.81
CA ASN A 34 1.67 -14.39 -15.46
C ASN A 34 2.03 -12.92 -15.24
N THR A 35 1.12 -12.02 -15.58
CA THR A 35 1.27 -10.56 -15.49
C THR A 35 0.16 -10.00 -14.62
N LEU A 36 0.54 -9.30 -13.55
CA LEU A 36 -0.39 -8.56 -12.71
C LEU A 36 -0.20 -7.06 -12.91
N THR A 37 -1.31 -6.35 -13.08
CA THR A 37 -1.36 -4.88 -13.15
C THR A 37 -2.17 -4.34 -11.98
N ILE A 38 -1.92 -3.10 -11.56
CA ILE A 38 -2.74 -2.44 -10.55
C ILE A 38 -4.02 -1.92 -11.21
N GLY A 39 -5.17 -2.26 -10.63
CA GLY A 39 -6.47 -1.73 -11.01
C GLY A 39 -6.86 -0.56 -10.13
N THR A 40 -7.84 -0.77 -9.25
CA THR A 40 -8.28 0.27 -8.30
C THR A 40 -7.48 0.25 -7.01
N VAL A 41 -7.31 1.44 -6.43
CA VAL A 41 -6.80 1.64 -5.07
C VAL A 41 -7.78 2.54 -4.36
N ASP A 42 -8.66 1.93 -3.57
CA ASP A 42 -9.75 2.62 -2.90
C ASP A 42 -9.47 2.78 -1.40
N ALA A 43 -10.07 3.79 -0.77
CA ALA A 43 -10.06 3.92 0.67
C ALA A 43 -11.16 3.06 1.31
N GLY A 44 -10.86 2.39 2.42
CA GLY A 44 -11.84 1.63 3.20
C GLY A 44 -11.60 1.71 4.70
N GLU A 45 -12.43 1.04 5.49
CA GLU A 45 -12.18 0.90 6.94
C GLU A 45 -11.16 -0.22 7.21
N THR A 46 -11.17 -1.27 6.38
CA THR A 46 -10.30 -2.43 6.49
C THR A 46 -9.44 -2.59 5.25
N ALA A 47 -8.24 -3.15 5.42
CA ALA A 47 -7.38 -3.49 4.30
C ALA A 47 -7.96 -4.66 3.51
N GLY A 48 -7.94 -4.56 2.18
CA GLY A 48 -8.47 -5.57 1.27
C GLY A 48 -7.66 -5.68 -0.02
N ALA A 49 -7.71 -6.85 -0.64
CA ALA A 49 -7.11 -7.10 -1.94
C ALA A 49 -7.97 -8.10 -2.72
N SER A 50 -8.17 -7.86 -4.01
CA SER A 50 -8.85 -8.79 -4.90
C SER A 50 -8.14 -8.87 -6.26
N ILE A 51 -8.17 -10.05 -6.87
CA ILE A 51 -7.66 -10.25 -8.22
C ILE A 51 -8.84 -10.48 -9.15
N THR A 52 -8.85 -9.77 -10.27
CA THR A 52 -9.82 -9.93 -11.36
C THR A 52 -9.10 -10.25 -12.67
N GLY A 53 -9.83 -10.88 -13.60
CA GLY A 53 -9.28 -11.30 -14.89
C GLY A 53 -8.63 -12.69 -14.87
N ASP A 54 -8.31 -13.17 -16.06
CA ASP A 54 -7.77 -14.52 -16.29
C ASP A 54 -6.29 -14.50 -16.67
N SER A 55 -5.60 -15.60 -16.40
CA SER A 55 -4.20 -15.76 -16.83
C SER A 55 -4.06 -15.58 -18.35
N PRO A 56 -3.00 -14.91 -18.83
CA PRO A 56 -1.86 -14.40 -18.07
C PRO A 56 -1.98 -12.92 -17.67
N ASN A 57 -3.12 -12.26 -17.87
CA ASN A 57 -3.25 -10.82 -17.65
C ASN A 57 -4.33 -10.55 -16.60
N GLN A 58 -3.87 -10.33 -15.39
CA GLN A 58 -4.73 -10.15 -14.22
C GLN A 58 -4.56 -8.75 -13.64
N THR A 59 -5.56 -8.33 -12.91
CA THR A 59 -5.60 -7.02 -12.26
C THR A 59 -5.74 -7.22 -10.75
N LEU A 60 -4.80 -6.65 -9.99
CA LEU A 60 -4.85 -6.56 -8.54
C LEU A 60 -5.51 -5.24 -8.14
N ASN A 61 -6.62 -5.33 -7.42
CA ASN A 61 -7.31 -4.20 -6.82
C ASN A 61 -7.05 -4.18 -5.31
N LEU A 62 -6.89 -2.99 -4.74
CA LEU A 62 -6.56 -2.79 -3.34
C LEU A 62 -7.58 -1.87 -2.67
N THR A 63 -7.87 -2.17 -1.41
CA THR A 63 -8.58 -1.27 -0.50
C THR A 63 -7.65 -0.97 0.67
N LEU A 64 -7.31 0.30 0.88
CA LEU A 64 -6.39 0.74 1.91
C LEU A 64 -7.13 1.49 3.01
N PRO A 65 -6.86 1.21 4.29
CA PRO A 65 -7.44 1.97 5.38
C PRO A 65 -6.95 3.42 5.38
N ILE A 66 -7.84 4.35 5.74
CA ILE A 66 -7.47 5.75 5.96
C ILE A 66 -6.56 5.80 7.20
N GLY A 67 -5.42 6.47 7.07
CA GLY A 67 -4.51 6.73 8.18
C GLY A 67 -5.14 7.61 9.27
N PRO A 68 -4.51 7.72 10.46
CA PRO A 68 -5.01 8.60 11.50
C PRO A 68 -5.08 10.05 10.99
N LYS A 69 -6.00 10.83 11.58
CA LYS A 69 -6.05 12.28 11.33
C LYS A 69 -4.69 12.90 11.68
N GLY A 70 -4.23 13.84 10.84
CA GLY A 70 -3.03 14.62 11.14
C GLY A 70 -3.18 15.49 12.38
N ASP A 71 -2.06 15.97 12.89
CA ASP A 71 -2.02 16.84 14.07
C ASP A 71 -2.74 18.18 13.81
N THR A 72 -3.23 18.80 14.87
CA THR A 72 -3.76 20.17 14.81
C THR A 72 -2.63 21.13 14.43
N GLY A 73 -2.90 22.05 13.51
CA GLY A 73 -1.92 23.08 13.14
C GLY A 73 -1.64 24.06 14.28
N ASP A 74 -0.51 24.76 14.19
CA ASP A 74 -0.12 25.77 15.18
C ASP A 74 -1.13 26.92 15.25
N GLN A 75 -1.22 27.55 16.43
CA GLN A 75 -1.98 28.77 16.60
C GLN A 75 -1.38 29.87 15.70
N GLY A 76 -2.24 30.62 15.01
CA GLY A 76 -1.82 31.79 14.25
C GLY A 76 -1.16 32.87 15.14
N PRO A 77 -0.40 33.80 14.54
CA PRO A 77 0.22 34.89 15.28
C PRO A 77 -0.84 35.75 15.98
N ILE A 78 -0.45 36.38 17.11
CA ILE A 78 -1.25 37.42 17.75
C ILE A 78 -1.47 38.55 16.72
N GLY A 79 -2.68 39.09 16.67
CA GLY A 79 -3.01 40.22 15.80
C GLY A 79 -2.18 41.48 16.12
N PRO A 80 -2.15 42.48 15.23
CA PRO A 80 -1.48 43.74 15.51
C PRO A 80 -2.07 44.40 16.75
N GLU A 81 -1.23 45.08 17.52
CA GLU A 81 -1.66 45.93 18.63
C GLU A 81 -2.61 47.01 18.08
N PRO A 82 -3.74 47.30 18.76
CA PRO A 82 -4.61 48.38 18.34
C PRO A 82 -3.85 49.72 18.35
N ASP A 83 -4.12 50.57 17.37
CA ASP A 83 -3.58 51.93 17.35
C ASP A 83 -3.97 52.64 18.66
N PRO A 84 -3.04 53.39 19.29
CA PRO A 84 -3.36 54.14 20.48
C PRO A 84 -4.52 55.11 20.16
N GLU A 85 -5.59 55.04 20.94
CA GLU A 85 -6.66 56.03 20.85
C GLU A 85 -6.07 57.44 21.00
N PRO A 86 -6.58 58.45 20.26
CA PRO A 86 -6.09 59.80 20.40
C PRO A 86 -6.30 60.27 21.85
N ILE A 87 -5.21 60.57 22.55
CA ILE A 87 -5.24 61.18 23.87
C ILE A 87 -5.86 62.56 23.72
N ILE A 88 -7.16 62.68 23.99
CA ILE A 88 -7.80 63.97 24.28
C ILE A 88 -7.33 64.41 25.66
N ASP A 89 -6.22 65.16 25.68
CA ASP A 89 -5.67 65.75 26.90
C ASP A 89 -6.75 66.57 27.65
N ALA A 90 -6.62 66.63 28.98
CA ALA A 90 -7.55 67.34 29.84
C ALA A 90 -7.69 68.82 29.44
N ALA A 91 -6.65 69.42 28.84
CA ALA A 91 -6.72 70.77 28.29
C ALA A 91 -7.76 70.87 27.15
N VAL A 92 -7.79 69.90 26.24
CA VAL A 92 -8.74 69.86 25.12
C VAL A 92 -10.19 69.74 25.62
N ARG A 93 -10.43 68.88 26.62
CA ARG A 93 -11.75 68.75 27.26
C ARG A 93 -12.20 70.06 27.93
N ARG A 94 -11.28 70.77 28.58
CA ARG A 94 -11.56 72.08 29.19
C ARG A 94 -11.86 73.15 28.13
N SER A 95 -11.15 73.17 27.00
CA SER A 95 -11.41 74.11 25.91
C SER A 95 -12.79 73.92 25.27
N ILE A 96 -13.24 72.67 25.08
CA ILE A 96 -14.59 72.37 24.55
C ILE A 96 -15.67 72.80 25.54
N ALA A 97 -15.49 72.49 26.84
CA ALA A 97 -16.43 72.89 27.88
C ALA A 97 -16.50 74.42 28.06
N LEU A 98 -15.39 75.13 27.89
CA LEU A 98 -15.33 76.60 28.01
C LEU A 98 -16.05 77.29 26.85
N ASN A 99 -15.89 76.81 25.61
CA ASN A 99 -16.56 77.41 24.46
C ASN A 99 -18.09 77.24 24.46
N ILE A 100 -18.61 76.21 25.15
CA ILE A 100 -20.07 76.01 25.30
C ILE A 100 -20.66 76.94 26.39
N VAL A 101 -19.86 77.34 27.37
CA VAL A 101 -20.34 78.13 28.53
C VAL A 101 -20.31 79.65 28.29
N PHE A 102 -19.50 80.14 27.34
CA PHE A 102 -19.31 81.58 27.10
C PHE A 102 -19.82 82.10 25.75
N GLY A 103 -20.52 81.27 24.97
CA GLY A 103 -21.14 81.66 23.69
C GLY A 103 -22.66 81.79 23.79
N GLY A 104 -23.14 82.83 24.47
CA GLY A 104 -24.57 83.17 24.58
C GLY A 104 -24.74 84.63 25.00
#